data_AF-A0A524G8F5-F1
#
_entry.id   AF-A0A524G8F5-F1
#
_cell.length_a   1.000
_cell.length_b   1.000
_cell.length_c   1.000
_cell.angle_alpha   90.00
_cell.angle_beta   90.00
_cell.angle_gamma   90.00
#
_symmetry.space_group_name_H-M   'P 1'
#
loop_
_entity.id
_entity.type
_entity.pdbx_description
1 polymer ?
#
loop_
_entity_poly.entity_id
_entity_poly.type
_entity_poly.pdbx_seq_one_letter_code
_entity_poly.pdbx_strand_id
1 'polypeptide(L)'
;MISDSLHPETANDDSKVRIESLGRVVNEQNRDQFERILRERTWSGAIDITNWTLDAVKALVIVCADKNLSTTIKHGSRYFMPIRFPKRRMLESFAEAIIEGKF
;
A
#
# COMPACT_ATOMS: atom_id res chain seq x y z
N MET A 1 -9.45 -36.02 1.90
CA MET A 1 -10.25 -34.94 1.29
C MET A 1 -9.48 -33.66 1.55
N ILE A 2 -8.91 -33.06 0.50
CA ILE A 2 -8.20 -31.78 0.61
C ILE A 2 -9.31 -30.73 0.72
N SER A 3 -9.46 -30.15 1.91
CA SER A 3 -10.33 -28.99 2.09
C SER A 3 -9.64 -27.80 1.42
N ASP A 4 -9.93 -27.61 0.13
CA ASP A 4 -9.69 -26.34 -0.55
C ASP A 4 -10.55 -25.29 0.15
N SER A 5 -9.92 -24.61 1.11
CA SER A 5 -10.39 -23.35 1.63
C SER A 5 -10.32 -22.33 0.49
N LEU A 6 -11.36 -22.32 -0.34
CA LEU A 6 -11.70 -21.19 -1.21
C LEU A 6 -12.00 -20.00 -0.29
N HIS A 7 -10.95 -19.28 0.12
CA HIS A 7 -11.13 -17.92 0.58
C HIS A 7 -11.78 -17.15 -0.57
N PRO A 8 -12.91 -16.47 -0.35
CA PRO A 8 -13.61 -15.83 -1.43
C PRO A 8 -12.73 -14.71 -1.99
N GLU A 9 -12.27 -14.87 -3.23
CA GLU A 9 -11.46 -13.87 -3.96
C GLU A 9 -12.14 -12.49 -3.93
N THR A 10 -13.47 -12.46 -3.85
CA THR A 10 -14.31 -11.27 -3.69
C THR A 10 -14.09 -10.51 -2.39
N ALA A 11 -13.82 -11.18 -1.26
CA ALA A 11 -13.59 -10.51 0.02
C ALA A 11 -12.24 -9.78 0.07
N ASN A 12 -11.25 -10.30 -0.66
CA ASN A 12 -9.95 -9.66 -0.80
C ASN A 12 -10.06 -8.39 -1.66
N ASP A 13 -10.82 -8.45 -2.77
CA ASP A 13 -11.01 -7.33 -3.68
C ASP A 13 -11.80 -6.17 -3.04
N ASP A 14 -12.87 -6.48 -2.29
CA ASP A 14 -13.63 -5.48 -1.52
C ASP A 14 -12.75 -4.75 -0.49
N SER A 15 -11.86 -5.49 0.18
CA SER A 15 -10.97 -4.92 1.18
C SER A 15 -9.93 -3.98 0.56
N LYS A 16 -9.45 -4.33 -0.63
CA LYS A 16 -8.49 -3.54 -1.41
C LYS A 16 -9.11 -2.23 -1.89
N VAL A 17 -10.31 -2.29 -2.48
CA VAL A 17 -11.07 -1.10 -2.92
C VAL A 17 -11.28 -0.11 -1.77
N ARG A 18 -11.56 -0.62 -0.55
CA ARG A 18 -11.69 0.23 0.64
C ARG A 18 -10.38 0.91 1.01
N ILE A 19 -9.25 0.21 0.98
CA ILE A 19 -7.93 0.78 1.26
C ILE A 19 -7.58 1.86 0.22
N GLU A 20 -7.80 1.57 -1.06
CA GLU A 20 -7.59 2.50 -2.16
C GLU A 20 -8.45 3.76 -2.05
N SER A 21 -9.64 3.64 -1.47
CA SER A 21 -10.52 4.77 -1.18
C SER A 21 -10.05 5.56 0.05
N LEU A 22 -9.66 4.86 1.13
CA LEU A 22 -9.22 5.47 2.38
C LEU A 22 -7.94 6.30 2.20
N GLY A 23 -7.01 5.84 1.37
CA GLY A 23 -5.75 6.55 1.10
C GLY A 23 -5.92 7.98 0.57
N ARG A 24 -7.09 8.34 0.04
CA ARG A 24 -7.41 9.68 -0.47
C ARG A 24 -7.63 10.73 0.62
N VAL A 25 -7.88 10.30 1.85
CA VAL A 25 -8.26 11.19 2.98
C VAL A 25 -7.32 11.09 4.18
N VAL A 26 -6.21 10.35 4.04
CA VAL A 26 -5.23 10.21 5.13
C VAL A 26 -4.47 11.51 5.31
N ASN A 27 -4.22 11.88 6.56
CA ASN A 27 -3.40 13.00 6.96
C ASN A 27 -2.58 12.60 8.19
N GLU A 28 -1.70 13.49 8.67
CA GLU A 28 -0.87 13.25 9.85
C GLU A 28 -1.64 12.75 11.08
N GLN A 29 -2.88 13.21 11.30
CA GLN A 29 -3.68 12.86 12.49
C GLN A 29 -4.21 11.44 12.46
N ASN A 30 -4.47 10.88 11.28
CA ASN A 30 -5.06 9.55 11.12
C ASN A 30 -4.10 8.53 10.47
N ARG A 31 -2.86 8.95 10.16
CA ARG A 31 -1.83 8.11 9.53
C ARG A 31 -1.57 6.82 10.30
N ASP A 32 -1.39 6.89 11.62
CA ASP A 32 -1.10 5.72 12.44
C ASP A 32 -2.25 4.70 12.45
N GLN A 33 -3.50 5.19 12.42
CA GLN A 33 -4.67 4.33 12.27
C GLN A 33 -4.71 3.67 10.90
N PHE A 34 -4.37 4.40 9.84
CA PHE A 34 -4.27 3.85 8.50
C PHE A 34 -3.15 2.81 8.39
N GLU A 35 -1.97 3.05 8.98
CA GLU A 35 -0.91 2.04 9.09
C GLU A 35 -1.38 0.77 9.78
N ARG A 36 -2.16 0.88 10.86
CA ARG A 36 -2.72 -0.29 11.54
C ARG A 36 -3.64 -1.08 10.61
N ILE A 37 -4.54 -0.41 9.90
CA ILE A 37 -5.43 -1.05 8.91
C ILE A 37 -4.60 -1.77 7.84
N LEU A 38 -3.55 -1.12 7.33
CA LEU A 38 -2.62 -1.70 6.36
C LEU A 38 -1.91 -2.95 6.93
N ARG A 39 -1.55 -2.95 8.22
CA ARG A 39 -0.90 -4.09 8.89
C ARG A 39 -1.87 -5.23 9.20
N GLU A 40 -3.16 -4.99 9.34
CA GLU A 40 -4.13 -6.04 9.65
C GLU A 40 -4.61 -6.80 8.41
N ARG A 41 -4.27 -6.31 7.22
CA ARG A 41 -4.77 -6.84 5.96
C ARG A 41 -3.67 -7.55 5.18
N THR A 42 -4.09 -8.58 4.46
CA THR A 42 -3.28 -9.29 3.47
C THR A 42 -3.95 -9.02 2.13
N TRP A 43 -3.25 -8.33 1.23
CA TRP A 43 -3.73 -8.10 -0.13
C TRP A 43 -2.74 -8.68 -1.12
N SER A 44 -3.25 -9.13 -2.26
CA SER A 44 -2.47 -9.63 -3.39
C SER A 44 -2.58 -8.66 -4.57
N GLY A 45 -1.55 -8.65 -5.42
CA GLY A 45 -1.52 -7.85 -6.63
C GLY A 45 -1.11 -6.39 -6.39
N ALA A 46 -1.62 -5.50 -7.26
CA ALA A 46 -1.22 -4.09 -7.29
C ALA A 46 -2.19 -3.20 -6.50
N ILE A 47 -1.71 -2.39 -5.55
CA ILE A 47 -2.53 -1.34 -4.91
C ILE A 47 -2.52 -0.10 -5.79
N ASP A 48 -3.70 0.41 -6.14
CA ASP A 48 -3.86 1.68 -6.81
C ASP A 48 -3.82 2.86 -5.83
N ILE A 49 -2.69 3.58 -5.83
CA ILE A 49 -2.49 4.76 -5.00
C ILE A 49 -2.87 6.06 -5.74
N THR A 50 -3.57 5.97 -6.87
CA THR A 50 -3.98 7.16 -7.62
C THR A 50 -4.86 8.06 -6.77
N ASN A 51 -4.47 9.33 -6.66
CA ASN A 51 -5.09 10.35 -5.81
C ASN A 51 -4.94 10.12 -4.29
N TRP A 52 -4.03 9.24 -3.86
CA TRP A 52 -3.69 9.15 -2.44
C TRP A 52 -2.97 10.40 -1.97
N THR A 53 -3.12 10.70 -0.69
CA THR A 53 -2.32 11.74 -0.03
C THR A 53 -0.89 11.25 0.18
N LEU A 54 0.05 12.18 0.34
CA LEU A 54 1.44 11.83 0.65
C LEU A 54 1.54 11.01 1.95
N ASP A 55 0.75 11.34 2.97
CA ASP A 55 0.72 10.61 4.23
C ASP A 55 0.26 9.15 4.06
N ALA A 56 -0.72 8.90 3.19
CA ALA A 56 -1.14 7.53 2.86
C ALA A 56 -0.03 6.73 2.18
N VAL A 57 0.70 7.35 1.24
CA VAL A 57 1.80 6.69 0.53
C VAL A 57 2.97 6.43 1.48
N LYS A 58 3.30 7.37 2.37
CA LYS A 58 4.29 7.17 3.44
C LYS A 58 3.92 5.98 4.33
N ALA A 59 2.67 5.93 4.80
CA ALA A 59 2.16 4.81 5.59
C ALA A 59 2.29 3.47 4.86
N LEU A 60 1.90 3.40 3.58
CA LEU A 60 2.02 2.19 2.76
C LEU A 60 3.47 1.73 2.63
N VAL A 61 4.37 2.65 2.27
CA VAL A 61 5.80 2.36 2.10
C VAL A 61 6.42 1.85 3.40
N ILE A 62 6.08 2.45 4.54
CA ILE A 62 6.54 2.00 5.87
C ILE A 62 6.04 0.59 6.16
N VAL A 63 4.75 0.31 5.97
CA VAL A 63 4.18 -1.01 6.26
C VAL A 63 4.76 -2.08 5.34
N CYS A 64 4.93 -1.78 4.05
CA CYS A 64 5.54 -2.71 3.10
C CYS A 64 7.01 -2.98 3.43
N ALA A 65 7.77 -1.95 3.85
CA ALA A 65 9.15 -2.10 4.28
C ALA A 65 9.26 -2.98 5.55
N ASP A 66 8.45 -2.70 6.57
CA ASP A 66 8.47 -3.42 7.85
C ASP A 66 8.10 -4.90 7.69
N LYS A 67 7.14 -5.20 6.81
CA LYS A 67 6.64 -6.56 6.58
C LYS A 67 7.35 -7.28 5.44
N ASN A 68 8.31 -6.64 4.78
CA ASN A 68 8.98 -7.13 3.58
C ASN A 68 7.98 -7.62 2.49
N LEU A 69 6.90 -6.85 2.29
CA LEU A 69 5.83 -7.20 1.34
C LEU A 69 6.23 -6.80 -0.08
N SER A 70 6.22 -7.74 -1.02
CA SER A 70 6.35 -7.44 -2.45
C SER A 70 4.98 -7.05 -3.03
N THR A 71 4.51 -5.84 -2.71
CA THR A 71 3.30 -5.27 -3.33
C THR A 71 3.69 -4.46 -4.56
N THR A 72 2.92 -4.60 -5.64
CA THR A 72 3.02 -3.68 -6.77
C THR A 72 2.23 -2.41 -6.44
N ILE A 73 2.80 -1.25 -6.69
CA ILE A 73 2.18 0.06 -6.46
C ILE A 73 1.81 0.63 -7.82
N LYS A 74 0.53 0.90 -8.05
CA LYS A 74 0.03 1.51 -9.28
C LYS A 74 -0.26 2.99 -9.02
N HIS A 75 0.23 3.87 -9.88
CA HIS A 75 -0.08 5.31 -9.86
C HIS A 75 -0.39 5.80 -11.27
N GLY A 76 -1.68 6.03 -11.56
CA GLY A 76 -2.17 6.30 -12.91
C GLY A 76 -1.89 5.11 -13.83
N SER A 77 -1.13 5.33 -14.89
CA SER A 77 -0.66 4.28 -15.81
C SER A 77 0.67 3.64 -15.42
N ARG A 78 1.32 4.11 -14.34
CA ARG A 78 2.64 3.64 -13.90
C ARG A 78 2.51 2.53 -12.87
N TYR A 79 3.42 1.56 -12.94
CA TYR A 79 3.53 0.47 -11.98
C TYR A 79 4.94 0.46 -11.40
N PHE A 80 5.02 0.41 -10.08
CA PHE A 80 6.27 0.35 -9.32
C PHE A 80 6.27 -0.93 -8.51
N MET A 81 7.35 -1.70 -8.61
CA MET A 81 7.54 -2.89 -7.81
C MET A 81 8.84 -2.75 -7.03
N PRO A 82 8.78 -2.29 -5.76
CA PRO A 82 9.97 -2.18 -4.93
C PRO A 82 10.58 -3.57 -4.72
N ILE A 83 11.75 -3.83 -5.30
CA ILE A 83 12.51 -5.09 -5.07
C ILE A 83 13.08 -5.09 -3.65
N ARG A 84 13.46 -3.91 -3.16
CA ARG A 84 13.89 -3.65 -1.79
C ARG A 84 13.42 -2.27 -1.37
N PHE A 85 12.94 -2.17 -0.13
CA PHE A 85 12.68 -0.88 0.47
C PHE A 85 13.99 -0.25 0.96
N PRO A 86 14.15 1.08 0.84
CA PRO A 86 15.32 1.75 1.35
C PRO A 86 15.35 1.76 2.89
N LYS A 87 16.47 2.20 3.48
CA LYS A 87 16.56 2.38 4.94
C LYS A 87 15.48 3.36 5.42
N ARG A 88 14.97 3.15 6.64
CA ARG A 88 13.87 3.90 7.25
C ARG A 88 13.93 5.42 7.02
N ARG A 89 15.12 6.01 7.19
CA ARG A 89 15.37 7.46 6.98
C ARG A 89 15.10 7.99 5.56
N MET A 90 15.00 7.11 4.56
CA MET A 90 14.76 7.49 3.15
C MET A 90 13.37 7.06 2.67
N LEU A 91 12.54 6.46 3.52
CA LEU A 91 11.20 6.00 3.12
C LEU A 91 10.29 7.17 2.75
N GLU A 92 10.46 8.33 3.38
CA GLU A 92 9.69 9.53 3.05
C GLU A 92 10.03 10.06 1.66
N SER A 93 11.32 10.26 1.37
CA SER A 93 11.76 10.67 0.02
C SER A 93 11.40 9.63 -1.04
N PHE A 94 11.37 8.34 -0.68
CA PHE A 94 10.92 7.29 -1.57
C PHE A 94 9.41 7.37 -1.86
N ALA A 95 8.59 7.70 -0.86
CA ALA A 95 7.16 7.93 -1.06
C ALA A 95 6.90 9.14 -1.99
N GLU A 96 7.65 10.23 -1.79
CA GLU A 96 7.60 11.41 -2.67
C GLU A 96 8.00 11.06 -4.10
N ALA A 97 9.11 10.34 -4.27
CA ALA A 97 9.59 9.84 -5.56
C ALA A 97 8.53 9.01 -6.30
N ILE A 98 7.76 8.17 -5.60
CA ILE A 98 6.65 7.40 -6.16
C ILE A 98 5.51 8.29 -6.69
N ILE A 99 5.12 9.32 -5.94
CA ILE A 99 4.04 10.23 -6.33
C ILE A 99 4.48 11.06 -7.54
N GLU A 100 5.64 11.68 -7.45
CA GLU A 100 6.20 12.46 -8.56
C GLU A 100 6.53 11.56 -9.78
N GLY A 101 6.78 10.28 -9.50
CA GLY A 101 7.37 9.29 -10.40
C GLY A 101 8.67 9.76 -11.01
N LYS A 102 9.53 10.34 -10.16
CA LYS A 102 10.93 10.62 -10.44
C LYS A 102 11.75 9.58 -9.70
N PHE A 103 12.59 8.83 -10.40
CA PHE A 103 13.48 7.82 -9.83
C PHE A 103 14.85 7.92 -10.46
#